data_AF-A0A2P6VW98-F1
#
_entry.id   AF-A0A2P6VW98-F1
#
_cell.length_a   1.000
_cell.length_b   1.000
_cell.length_c   1.000
_cell.angle_alpha   90.00
_cell.angle_beta   90.00
_cell.angle_gamma   90.00
#
_symmetry.space_group_name_H-M   'P 1'
#
loop_
_entity.id
_entity.type
_entity.pdbx_description
1 polymer ?
#
loop_
_entity_poly.entity_id
_entity_poly.type
_entity_poly.pdbx_seq_one_letter_code
_entity_poly.pdbx_strand_id
1 'polypeptide(L)'
;MCSWLITGAGRSWTKALASTRPLFNPGSSVAAMRSEKIEANLDTIEEWLTHDRFQVTEVEDPQSHVTLEAERAEDFTYSIVHPDPDADHVFVGLALPGEAIDEALADATEEETEVFLADLRFGLLGMDVEFEGLEVGTPRVTLFIPAYFDGLSKDRFMEKLRKVKNAGLFLEWSLAPVEEELDRSPDPAAGGDRYIR
;
A
#
# COMPACT_ATOMS: atom_id res chain seq x y z
N MET A 1 -2.62 17.37 -18.21
CA MET A 1 -2.02 18.55 -17.54
C MET A 1 -3.10 19.23 -16.71
N CYS A 2 -3.29 18.78 -15.46
CA CYS A 2 -4.17 19.43 -14.51
C CYS A 2 -3.42 19.50 -13.17
N SER A 3 -2.87 20.69 -12.92
CA SER A 3 -2.23 21.10 -11.67
C SER A 3 -3.31 21.45 -10.66
N TRP A 4 -3.40 20.70 -9.56
CA TRP A 4 -4.18 21.08 -8.39
C TRP A 4 -3.24 21.42 -7.24
N LEU A 5 -3.15 22.72 -6.95
CA LEU A 5 -2.51 23.29 -5.77
C LEU A 5 -3.51 23.24 -4.61
N ILE A 6 -3.15 22.55 -3.52
CA ILE A 6 -3.86 22.65 -2.24
C ILE A 6 -2.93 23.35 -1.25
N THR A 7 -3.20 24.64 -1.03
CA THR A 7 -2.71 25.40 0.11
C THR A 7 -3.70 25.28 1.26
N GLY A 8 -3.27 24.76 2.40
CA GLY A 8 -4.06 24.69 3.63
C GLY A 8 -3.19 24.88 4.87
N ALA A 9 -3.33 26.05 5.50
CA ALA A 9 -2.54 26.48 6.63
C ALA A 9 -2.93 25.76 7.95
N GLY A 10 -1.95 25.12 8.59
CA GLY A 10 -2.04 24.54 9.94
C GLY A 10 -0.95 25.10 10.85
N ARG A 11 -1.34 25.62 12.01
CA ARG A 11 -0.54 26.47 12.91
C ARG A 11 0.68 25.77 13.52
N SER A 12 1.87 26.31 13.22
CA SER A 12 2.97 26.70 14.13
C SER A 12 2.91 26.27 15.60
N TRP A 13 3.83 25.38 15.98
CA TRP A 13 4.19 25.04 17.36
C TRP A 13 5.72 24.98 17.54
N THR A 14 6.46 26.09 17.42
CA THR A 14 7.79 26.20 18.10
C THR A 14 8.21 27.66 18.26
N LYS A 15 8.32 28.08 19.52
CA LYS A 15 8.86 29.36 19.97
C LYS A 15 10.40 29.35 19.99
N ALA A 16 10.95 30.49 19.59
CA ALA A 16 12.11 31.24 20.13
C ALA A 16 13.03 30.60 21.20
N LEU A 17 14.35 30.57 20.94
CA LEU A 17 15.38 31.46 21.54
C LEU A 17 16.82 30.98 21.25
N ALA A 18 17.72 31.97 21.24
CA ALA A 18 19.14 31.92 21.59
C ALA A 18 20.21 31.57 20.51
N SER A 19 20.80 32.65 19.99
CA SER A 19 22.24 32.83 19.78
C SER A 19 23.10 32.18 20.88
N THR A 20 24.20 31.49 20.53
CA THR A 20 25.61 31.84 20.86
C THR A 20 26.58 30.67 20.57
N ARG A 21 27.52 30.91 19.62
CA ARG A 21 28.84 30.27 19.35
C ARG A 21 28.93 28.82 18.81
N PRO A 22 29.77 28.59 17.77
CA PRO A 22 30.11 27.26 17.28
C PRO A 22 31.37 26.73 17.97
N LEU A 23 31.30 25.55 18.57
CA LEU A 23 32.48 24.78 18.97
C LEU A 23 32.17 23.30 18.71
N PHE A 24 32.76 22.77 17.64
CA PHE A 24 32.92 21.35 17.35
C PHE A 24 31.64 20.49 17.44
N ASN A 25 31.00 20.22 16.30
CA ASN A 25 29.88 19.29 16.19
C ASN A 25 30.37 17.91 15.70
N PRO A 26 30.78 16.99 16.60
CA PRO A 26 31.08 15.61 16.21
C PRO A 26 29.85 14.85 15.68
N GLY A 27 28.63 15.39 15.84
CA GLY A 27 27.39 14.80 15.32
C GLY A 27 27.22 14.91 13.80
N SER A 28 27.99 15.74 13.11
CA SER A 28 27.87 15.91 11.65
C SER A 28 28.36 14.69 10.86
N SER A 29 29.30 13.90 11.42
CA SER A 29 29.86 12.73 10.72
C SER A 29 28.94 11.51 10.79
N VAL A 30 28.23 11.33 11.91
CA VAL A 30 27.35 10.17 12.10
C VAL A 30 26.04 10.33 11.33
N ALA A 31 25.48 11.54 11.30
CA ALA A 31 24.30 11.85 10.49
C ALA A 31 24.58 11.65 8.99
N ALA A 32 25.72 12.18 8.50
CA ALA A 32 26.11 12.02 7.10
C ALA A 32 26.29 10.54 6.70
N MET A 33 26.96 9.74 7.55
CA MET A 33 27.12 8.30 7.30
C MET A 33 25.78 7.53 7.33
N ARG A 34 24.82 7.98 8.14
CA ARG A 34 23.48 7.38 8.21
C ARG A 34 22.69 7.66 6.93
N SER A 35 22.71 8.90 6.45
CA SER A 35 22.06 9.29 5.20
C SER A 35 22.64 8.54 4.00
N GLU A 36 23.97 8.43 3.89
CA GLU A 36 24.62 7.66 2.81
C GLU A 36 24.19 6.18 2.82
N LYS A 37 24.06 5.57 4.00
CA LYS A 37 23.58 4.19 4.13
C LYS A 37 22.12 4.04 3.70
N ILE A 38 21.27 5.04 3.97
CA ILE A 38 19.85 5.02 3.61
C ILE A 38 19.71 5.14 2.09
N GLU A 39 20.40 6.09 1.47
CA GLU A 39 20.43 6.24 0.00
C GLU A 39 20.89 4.93 -0.66
N ALA A 40 21.96 4.31 -0.17
CA ALA A 40 22.43 3.02 -0.69
C ALA A 40 21.38 1.88 -0.56
N ASN A 41 20.53 1.90 0.47
CA ASN A 41 19.44 0.92 0.59
C ASN A 41 18.31 1.19 -0.41
N LEU A 42 17.98 2.45 -0.67
CA LEU A 42 16.97 2.83 -1.67
C LEU A 42 17.43 2.46 -3.08
N ASP A 43 18.69 2.76 -3.43
CA ASP A 43 19.30 2.34 -4.69
C ASP A 43 19.23 0.81 -4.86
N THR A 44 19.54 0.08 -3.79
CA THR A 44 19.48 -1.38 -3.78
C THR A 44 18.05 -1.90 -4.02
N ILE A 45 17.04 -1.26 -3.44
CA ILE A 45 15.64 -1.60 -3.65
C ILE A 45 15.23 -1.35 -5.11
N GLU A 46 15.61 -0.20 -5.68
CA GLU A 46 15.37 0.14 -7.08
C GLU A 46 16.03 -0.87 -8.03
N GLU A 47 17.26 -1.27 -7.76
CA GLU A 47 17.96 -2.31 -8.52
C GLU A 47 17.20 -3.64 -8.48
N TRP A 48 16.70 -4.05 -7.31
CA TRP A 48 15.93 -5.30 -7.16
C TRP A 48 14.63 -5.26 -7.96
N LEU A 49 13.90 -4.16 -7.89
CA LEU A 49 12.66 -3.92 -8.64
C LEU A 49 12.93 -3.95 -10.15
N THR A 50 13.94 -3.21 -10.60
CA THR A 50 14.33 -3.15 -12.01
C THR A 50 14.76 -4.52 -12.54
N HIS A 51 15.53 -5.28 -11.77
CA HIS A 51 15.93 -6.65 -12.12
C HIS A 51 14.71 -7.57 -12.32
N ASP A 52 13.67 -7.40 -11.49
CA ASP A 52 12.42 -8.17 -11.57
C ASP A 52 11.39 -7.54 -12.54
N ARG A 53 11.88 -6.65 -13.42
CA ARG A 53 11.17 -6.02 -14.53
C ARG A 53 10.04 -5.08 -14.11
N PHE A 54 10.14 -4.50 -12.92
CA PHE A 54 9.34 -3.33 -12.61
C PHE A 54 9.90 -2.13 -13.35
N GLN A 55 9.01 -1.29 -13.87
CA GLN A 55 9.32 0.07 -14.27
C GLN A 55 9.26 0.93 -13.00
N VAL A 56 10.42 1.45 -12.58
CA VAL A 56 10.52 2.30 -11.40
C VAL A 56 10.57 3.76 -11.83
N THR A 57 9.83 4.61 -11.14
CA THR A 57 9.84 6.07 -11.34
C THR A 57 9.83 6.73 -9.97
N GLU A 58 10.78 7.62 -9.71
CA GLU A 58 10.74 8.46 -8.53
C GLU A 58 9.69 9.56 -8.72
N VAL A 59 8.84 9.76 -7.71
CA VAL A 59 7.74 10.72 -7.73
C VAL A 59 7.89 11.69 -6.56
N GLU A 60 7.66 12.97 -6.82
CA GLU A 60 7.66 13.99 -5.77
C GLU A 60 6.39 13.86 -4.91
N ASP A 61 6.56 13.48 -3.65
CA ASP A 61 5.51 13.55 -2.62
C ASP A 61 5.92 14.51 -1.49
N PRO A 62 5.18 15.62 -1.27
CA PRO A 62 5.46 16.59 -0.21
C PRO A 62 5.53 16.03 1.21
N GLN A 63 4.98 14.84 1.45
CA GLN A 63 4.92 14.21 2.77
C GLN A 63 5.99 13.13 2.99
N SER A 64 6.77 12.81 1.97
CA SER A 64 7.80 11.78 2.02
C SER A 64 9.19 12.36 1.83
N HIS A 65 10.22 11.64 2.26
CA HIS A 65 11.59 11.96 1.87
C HIS A 65 11.86 11.50 0.43
N VAL A 66 11.49 10.25 0.13
CA VAL A 66 11.62 9.64 -1.20
C VAL A 66 10.38 8.77 -1.44
N THR A 67 9.82 8.87 -2.63
CA THR A 67 8.74 7.97 -3.08
C THR A 67 9.11 7.38 -4.43
N LEU A 68 9.13 6.06 -4.50
CA LEU A 68 9.30 5.32 -5.75
C LEU A 68 7.97 4.67 -6.11
N GLU A 69 7.49 4.91 -7.33
CA GLU A 69 6.43 4.13 -7.94
C GLU A 69 7.04 3.00 -8.75
N ALA A 70 6.57 1.77 -8.51
CA ALA A 70 7.02 0.58 -9.20
C ALA A 70 5.84 -0.09 -9.89
N GLU A 71 5.90 -0.18 -11.21
CA GLU A 71 4.83 -0.72 -12.05
C GLU A 71 5.28 -1.97 -12.80
N ARG A 72 4.38 -2.92 -12.99
CA ARG A 72 4.59 -4.06 -13.86
C ARG A 72 3.33 -4.30 -14.68
N ALA A 73 3.49 -4.66 -15.95
CA ALA A 73 2.36 -4.94 -16.84
C ALA A 73 1.37 -5.93 -16.18
N GLU A 74 0.08 -5.60 -16.23
CA GLU A 74 -1.03 -6.40 -15.68
C GLU A 74 -0.97 -6.60 -14.15
N ASP A 75 -0.27 -5.71 -13.43
CA ASP A 75 -0.17 -5.71 -11.96
C ASP A 75 -0.62 -4.36 -11.40
N PHE A 76 -0.65 -4.26 -10.07
CA PHE A 76 -0.84 -2.99 -9.38
C PHE A 76 0.38 -2.07 -9.55
N THR A 77 0.13 -0.76 -9.45
CA THR A 77 1.19 0.23 -9.18
C THR A 77 1.50 0.19 -7.69
N TYR A 78 2.75 -0.11 -7.34
CA TYR A 78 3.22 -0.14 -5.96
C TYR A 78 3.91 1.17 -5.61
N SER A 79 3.68 1.67 -4.40
CA SER A 79 4.39 2.81 -3.84
C SER A 79 5.37 2.33 -2.78
N ILE A 80 6.64 2.71 -2.93
CA ILE A 80 7.69 2.49 -1.96
C ILE A 80 8.03 3.85 -1.36
N VAL A 81 7.60 4.09 -0.13
CA VAL A 81 7.68 5.40 0.52
C VAL A 81 8.68 5.36 1.65
N HIS A 82 9.70 6.20 1.59
CA HIS A 82 10.58 6.50 2.70
C HIS A 82 10.07 7.77 3.39
N PRO A 83 9.49 7.67 4.61
CA PRO A 83 8.71 8.76 5.18
C PRO A 83 9.57 9.95 5.63
N ASP A 84 10.77 9.69 6.15
CA ASP A 84 11.68 10.72 6.63
C ASP A 84 13.14 10.29 6.49
N PRO A 85 14.11 11.23 6.40
CA PRO A 85 15.52 10.91 6.17
C PRO A 85 16.20 10.08 7.28
N ASP A 86 15.60 9.97 8.47
CA ASP A 86 16.12 9.20 9.59
C ASP A 86 15.44 7.83 9.74
N ALA A 87 14.33 7.59 9.03
CA ALA A 87 13.60 6.33 9.09
C ALA A 87 14.48 5.17 8.62
N ASP A 88 14.43 4.08 9.39
CA ASP A 88 15.17 2.85 9.15
C ASP A 88 14.35 1.81 8.37
N HIS A 89 13.28 2.24 7.71
CA HIS A 89 12.36 1.40 6.95
C HIS A 89 11.73 2.19 5.81
N VAL A 90 11.21 1.48 4.82
CA VAL A 90 10.28 2.01 3.81
C VAL A 90 8.91 1.38 3.99
N PHE A 91 7.85 2.08 3.63
CA PHE A 91 6.54 1.49 3.45
C PHE A 91 6.43 0.94 2.04
N VAL A 92 6.06 -0.33 1.92
CA VAL A 92 5.67 -0.94 0.65
C VAL A 92 4.16 -0.98 0.63
N GLY A 93 3.55 -0.32 -0.33
CA GLY A 93 2.10 -0.23 -0.40
C GLY A 93 1.54 -0.18 -1.81
N LEU A 94 0.22 -0.19 -1.89
CA LEU A 94 -0.55 0.13 -3.09
C LEU A 94 -1.79 0.93 -2.68
N ALA A 95 -2.34 1.69 -3.62
CA ALA A 95 -3.57 2.44 -3.42
C ALA A 95 -4.63 1.99 -4.42
N LEU A 96 -5.85 1.79 -3.94
CA LEU A 96 -7.01 1.42 -4.74
C LEU A 96 -8.03 2.56 -4.73
N PRO A 97 -8.77 2.78 -5.82
CA PRO A 97 -9.86 3.75 -5.83
C PRO A 97 -10.92 3.41 -4.77
N GLY A 98 -11.35 4.39 -4.00
CA GLY A 98 -12.39 4.20 -2.98
C GLY A 98 -13.79 4.05 -3.57
N GLU A 99 -14.00 4.50 -4.82
CA GLU A 99 -15.29 4.41 -5.54
C GLU A 99 -15.84 2.98 -5.60
N ALA A 100 -14.98 1.96 -5.67
CA ALA A 100 -15.42 0.57 -5.66
C ALA A 100 -16.13 0.15 -4.36
N ILE A 101 -15.80 0.78 -3.23
CA ILE A 101 -16.52 0.58 -1.96
C ILE A 101 -17.92 1.19 -2.04
N ASP A 102 -18.01 2.41 -2.57
CA ASP A 102 -19.28 3.12 -2.71
C ASP A 102 -20.22 2.38 -3.66
N GLU A 103 -19.68 1.82 -4.76
CA GLU A 103 -20.43 0.99 -5.69
C GLU A 103 -20.91 -0.32 -5.07
N ALA A 104 -20.03 -1.03 -4.34
CA ALA A 104 -20.38 -2.30 -3.68
C ALA A 104 -21.44 -2.14 -2.59
N LEU A 105 -21.55 -0.95 -1.99
CA LEU A 105 -22.43 -0.65 -0.85
C LEU A 105 -23.60 0.28 -1.19
N ALA A 106 -23.81 0.60 -2.47
CA ALA A 106 -24.79 1.60 -2.90
C ALA A 106 -26.23 1.33 -2.40
N ASP A 107 -26.62 0.06 -2.34
CA ASP A 107 -27.96 -0.37 -1.90
C ASP A 107 -27.97 -1.01 -0.49
N ALA A 108 -26.83 -1.03 0.20
CA ALA A 108 -26.70 -1.65 1.52
C ALA A 108 -27.32 -0.77 2.61
N THR A 109 -27.90 -1.39 3.62
CA THR A 109 -28.28 -0.70 4.86
C THR A 109 -27.03 -0.33 5.67
N GLU A 110 -27.16 0.57 6.65
CA GLU A 110 -26.07 0.94 7.55
C GLU A 110 -25.52 -0.28 8.33
N GLU A 111 -26.39 -1.21 8.72
CA GLU A 111 -25.99 -2.44 9.40
C GLU A 111 -25.20 -3.38 8.47
N GLU A 112 -25.68 -3.59 7.23
CA GLU A 112 -24.97 -4.40 6.23
C GLU A 112 -23.63 -3.80 5.84
N THR A 113 -23.57 -2.47 5.73
CA THR A 113 -22.35 -1.70 5.47
C THR A 113 -21.31 -1.96 6.56
N GLU A 114 -21.69 -1.81 7.84
CA GLU A 114 -20.75 -2.03 8.95
C GLU A 114 -20.28 -3.47 9.05
N VAL A 115 -21.17 -4.45 8.83
CA VAL A 115 -20.79 -5.87 8.81
C VAL A 115 -19.79 -6.14 7.68
N PHE A 116 -20.09 -5.69 6.47
CA PHE A 116 -19.22 -5.90 5.31
C PHE A 116 -17.85 -5.23 5.49
N LEU A 117 -17.83 -3.96 5.91
CA LEU A 117 -16.57 -3.26 6.18
C LEU A 117 -15.79 -3.93 7.32
N ALA A 118 -16.46 -4.42 8.37
CA ALA A 118 -15.80 -5.17 9.43
C ALA A 118 -15.16 -6.46 8.89
N ASP A 119 -15.85 -7.22 8.04
CA ASP A 119 -15.31 -8.43 7.42
C ASP A 119 -14.07 -8.14 6.57
N LEU A 120 -14.09 -7.05 5.78
CA LEU A 120 -12.90 -6.59 5.05
C LEU A 120 -11.74 -6.25 5.99
N ARG A 121 -12.01 -5.49 7.06
CA ARG A 121 -10.98 -5.11 8.06
C ARG A 121 -10.35 -6.35 8.69
N PHE A 122 -11.17 -7.30 9.13
CA PHE A 122 -10.66 -8.53 9.73
C PHE A 122 -9.90 -9.41 8.73
N GLY A 123 -10.35 -9.45 7.48
CA GLY A 123 -9.65 -10.11 6.38
C GLY A 123 -8.24 -9.53 6.19
N LEU A 124 -8.14 -8.20 6.03
CA LEU A 124 -6.87 -7.51 5.85
C LEU A 124 -5.94 -7.64 7.06
N LEU A 125 -6.47 -7.54 8.29
CA LEU A 125 -5.70 -7.79 9.51
C LEU A 125 -5.14 -9.21 9.56
N GLY A 126 -5.91 -10.21 9.12
CA GLY A 126 -5.46 -11.60 9.03
C GLY A 126 -4.35 -11.84 8.00
N MET A 127 -4.12 -10.89 7.10
CA MET A 127 -3.06 -10.93 6.08
C MET A 127 -1.78 -10.19 6.51
N ASP A 128 -1.74 -9.68 7.74
CA ASP A 128 -0.65 -8.86 8.29
C ASP A 128 -0.35 -7.60 7.43
N VAL A 129 -1.40 -6.93 6.95
CA VAL A 129 -1.31 -5.70 6.15
C VAL A 129 -1.99 -4.55 6.90
N GLU A 130 -1.33 -3.40 6.93
CA GLU A 130 -1.91 -2.16 7.46
C GLU A 130 -2.74 -1.49 6.35
N PHE A 131 -3.81 -0.80 6.74
CA PHE A 131 -4.70 -0.16 5.78
C PHE A 131 -5.28 1.14 6.30
N GLU A 132 -5.60 2.04 5.37
CA GLU A 132 -6.25 3.32 5.62
C GLU A 132 -7.35 3.59 4.59
N GLY A 133 -8.37 4.37 4.99
CA GLY A 133 -9.43 4.80 4.09
C GLY A 133 -10.41 3.71 3.71
N LEU A 134 -10.66 2.71 4.57
CA LEU A 134 -11.64 1.65 4.34
C LEU A 134 -13.01 2.02 4.94
N GLU A 135 -13.67 2.98 4.31
CA GLU A 135 -14.96 3.58 4.70
C GLU A 135 -15.69 4.17 3.48
N VAL A 136 -17.01 4.34 3.58
CA VAL A 136 -17.82 4.93 2.50
C VAL A 136 -17.45 6.40 2.28
N GLY A 137 -17.37 6.82 1.02
CA GLY A 137 -17.03 8.18 0.60
C GLY A 137 -15.54 8.51 0.66
N THR A 138 -14.69 7.51 0.93
CA THR A 138 -13.24 7.65 0.85
C THR A 138 -12.79 7.82 -0.60
N PRO A 139 -11.84 8.71 -0.92
CA PRO A 139 -11.32 8.81 -2.28
C PRO A 139 -10.43 7.61 -2.65
N ARG A 140 -9.79 6.98 -1.66
CA ARG A 140 -8.85 5.87 -1.86
C ARG A 140 -8.72 5.00 -0.63
N VAL A 141 -8.40 3.74 -0.87
CA VAL A 141 -7.95 2.78 0.14
C VAL A 141 -6.46 2.56 -0.05
N THR A 142 -5.68 2.72 1.00
CA THR A 142 -4.23 2.46 0.97
C THR A 142 -3.95 1.19 1.75
N LEU A 143 -3.18 0.28 1.17
CA LEU A 143 -2.68 -0.95 1.81
C LEU A 143 -1.17 -0.86 1.91
N PHE A 144 -0.57 -1.12 3.06
CA PHE A 144 0.88 -0.98 3.23
C PHE A 144 1.47 -1.89 4.30
N ILE A 145 2.77 -2.15 4.20
CA ILE A 145 3.56 -2.91 5.17
C ILE A 145 4.94 -2.24 5.29
N PRO A 146 5.47 -2.02 6.51
CA PRO A 146 6.82 -1.52 6.70
C PRO A 146 7.88 -2.59 6.34
N ALA A 147 8.93 -2.19 5.63
CA ALA A 147 10.11 -2.96 5.30
C ALA A 147 11.34 -2.32 5.94
N TYR A 148 11.75 -2.84 7.09
CA TYR A 148 12.93 -2.36 7.82
C TYR A 148 14.22 -2.70 7.07
N PHE A 149 15.14 -1.74 7.00
CA PHE A 149 16.46 -1.89 6.41
C PHE A 149 17.33 -2.89 7.18
N ASP A 150 17.08 -3.08 8.48
CA ASP A 150 17.79 -4.09 9.27
C ASP A 150 17.38 -5.50 8.83
N GLY A 151 18.35 -6.24 8.26
CA GLY A 151 18.11 -7.55 7.70
C GLY A 151 17.22 -7.55 6.45
N LEU A 152 17.12 -6.42 5.75
CA LEU A 152 16.45 -6.35 4.44
C LEU A 152 17.24 -7.17 3.42
N SER A 153 16.53 -8.03 2.71
CA SER A 153 17.05 -8.77 1.57
C SER A 153 16.04 -8.71 0.43
N LYS A 154 16.50 -8.96 -0.79
CA LYS A 154 15.63 -9.02 -1.96
C LYS A 154 14.42 -9.93 -1.73
N ASP A 155 14.66 -11.14 -1.21
CA ASP A 155 13.58 -12.11 -0.98
C ASP A 155 12.54 -11.62 0.01
N ARG A 156 12.98 -11.01 1.13
CA ARG A 156 12.08 -10.45 2.16
C ARG A 156 11.32 -9.24 1.65
N PHE A 157 11.96 -8.39 0.86
CA PHE A 157 11.31 -7.25 0.22
C PHE A 157 10.24 -7.71 -0.79
N MET A 158 10.59 -8.66 -1.66
CA MET A 158 9.65 -9.24 -2.63
C MET A 158 8.53 -10.06 -1.98
N GLU A 159 8.75 -10.62 -0.79
CA GLU A 159 7.67 -11.23 0.01
C GLU A 159 6.65 -10.17 0.47
N LYS A 160 7.12 -9.00 0.94
CA LYS A 160 6.24 -7.89 1.33
C LYS A 160 5.42 -7.36 0.16
N LEU A 161 6.03 -7.16 -1.00
CA LEU A 161 5.32 -6.81 -2.23
C LEU A 161 4.21 -7.82 -2.56
N ARG A 162 4.51 -9.12 -2.48
CA ARG A 162 3.51 -10.18 -2.71
C ARG A 162 2.39 -10.17 -1.67
N LYS A 163 2.68 -9.89 -0.41
CA LYS A 163 1.65 -9.76 0.64
C LYS A 163 0.70 -8.60 0.35
N VAL A 164 1.26 -7.42 0.04
CA VAL A 164 0.47 -6.23 -0.33
C VAL A 164 -0.37 -6.50 -1.58
N LYS A 165 0.21 -7.14 -2.61
CA LYS A 165 -0.51 -7.58 -3.80
C LYS A 165 -1.72 -8.46 -3.45
N ASN A 166 -1.49 -9.49 -2.64
CA ASN A 166 -2.56 -10.42 -2.28
C ASN A 166 -3.67 -9.72 -1.50
N ALA A 167 -3.33 -8.76 -0.64
CA ALA A 167 -4.32 -7.95 0.07
C ALA A 167 -5.11 -7.04 -0.90
N GLY A 168 -4.45 -6.47 -1.91
CA GLY A 168 -5.11 -5.74 -3.00
C GLY A 168 -6.09 -6.62 -3.77
N LEU A 169 -5.67 -7.83 -4.15
CA LEU A 169 -6.55 -8.80 -4.83
C LEU A 169 -7.73 -9.23 -3.96
N PHE A 170 -7.49 -9.47 -2.65
CA PHE A 170 -8.56 -9.76 -1.70
C PHE A 170 -9.61 -8.65 -1.72
N LEU A 171 -9.17 -7.38 -1.63
CA LEU A 171 -10.08 -6.25 -1.64
C LEU A 171 -10.82 -6.11 -2.97
N GLU A 172 -10.13 -6.18 -4.11
CA GLU A 172 -10.78 -6.14 -5.44
C GLU A 172 -11.82 -7.25 -5.61
N TRP A 173 -11.52 -8.48 -5.19
CA TRP A 173 -12.46 -9.60 -5.32
C TRP A 173 -13.63 -9.51 -4.34
N SER A 174 -13.43 -8.96 -3.15
CA SER A 174 -14.52 -8.74 -2.21
C SER A 174 -15.45 -7.61 -2.62
N LEU A 175 -14.94 -6.62 -3.38
CA LEU A 175 -15.73 -5.52 -3.93
C LEU A 175 -16.34 -5.82 -5.29
N ALA A 176 -15.84 -6.86 -5.99
CA ALA A 176 -16.39 -7.26 -7.27
C ALA A 176 -17.87 -7.65 -7.11
N PRO A 177 -18.75 -7.20 -8.03
CA PRO A 177 -20.14 -7.62 -8.02
C PRO A 177 -20.20 -9.14 -8.11
N VAL A 178 -20.94 -9.76 -7.19
CA VAL A 178 -21.22 -11.20 -7.25
C VAL A 178 -22.12 -11.43 -8.45
N GLU A 179 -21.53 -11.77 -9.60
CA GLU A 179 -22.30 -12.35 -10.70
C GLU A 179 -22.87 -13.67 -10.19
N GLU A 180 -24.16 -13.70 -9.91
CA GLU A 180 -24.91 -14.84 -9.44
C GLU A 180 -24.99 -15.93 -10.54
N GLU A 181 -23.89 -16.60 -10.86
CA GLU A 181 -23.87 -17.75 -11.77
C GLU A 181 -24.13 -19.05 -11.00
N LEU A 182 -25.31 -19.18 -10.39
CA LEU A 182 -25.80 -20.47 -9.86
C LEU A 182 -27.28 -20.74 -10.19
N ASP A 183 -27.66 -20.51 -11.45
CA ASP A 183 -28.76 -21.25 -12.08
C ASP A 183 -28.29 -22.58 -12.71
N ARG A 184 -27.10 -23.06 -12.34
CA ARG A 184 -26.72 -24.48 -12.53
C ARG A 184 -27.34 -25.32 -11.41
N SER A 185 -28.67 -25.33 -11.36
CA SER A 185 -29.36 -26.50 -10.82
C SER A 185 -28.92 -27.69 -11.68
N PRO A 186 -28.20 -28.70 -11.15
CA PRO A 186 -27.92 -29.89 -11.93
C PRO A 186 -29.29 -30.48 -12.30
N ASP A 187 -29.62 -30.45 -13.59
CA ASP A 187 -30.88 -31.00 -14.08
C ASP A 187 -31.06 -32.42 -13.51
N PRO A 188 -32.00 -32.64 -12.58
CA PRO A 188 -32.24 -33.97 -12.04
C PRO A 188 -32.77 -34.93 -13.12
N ALA A 189 -33.13 -34.42 -14.31
CA ALA A 189 -33.51 -35.22 -15.47
C ALA A 189 -32.32 -35.73 -16.31
N ALA A 190 -31.06 -35.41 -15.97
CA ALA A 190 -29.89 -36.13 -16.47
C ALA A 190 -29.78 -37.53 -15.81
N GLY A 191 -30.87 -38.30 -15.85
CA GLY A 191 -30.88 -39.73 -15.67
C GLY A 191 -30.04 -40.37 -16.77
N GLY A 192 -28.83 -40.77 -16.40
CA GLY A 192 -27.83 -41.32 -17.31
C GLY A 192 -27.07 -42.48 -16.69
N ASP A 193 -27.81 -43.39 -16.07
CA ASP A 193 -27.59 -44.85 -16.05
C ASP A 193 -26.29 -45.35 -16.68
N ARG A 194 -25.13 -45.24 -16.00
CA ARG A 194 -23.88 -45.91 -16.41
C ARG A 194 -22.98 -46.22 -15.23
N TYR A 195 -23.35 -47.20 -14.41
CA TYR A 195 -22.38 -48.13 -13.80
C TYR A 195 -23.03 -49.49 -13.54
N ILE A 196 -23.14 -50.29 -14.61
CA ILE A 196 -23.11 -51.75 -14.51
C ILE A 196 -22.16 -52.27 -15.60
N ARG A 197 -20.90 -52.50 -15.22
CA ARG A 197 -20.12 -53.74 -15.43
C ARG A 197 -18.65 -53.52 -15.09
#